data_AF-A0A383CYR2-F1
#
_entry.id   AF-A0A383CYR2-F1
#
_cell.length_a   1.000
_cell.length_b   1.000
_cell.length_c   1.000
_cell.angle_alpha   90.00
_cell.angle_beta   90.00
_cell.angle_gamma   90.00
#
_symmetry.space_group_name_H-M   'P 1'
#
loop_
_entity.id
_entity.type
_entity.pdbx_description
1 polymer ?
#
loop_
_entity_poly.entity_id
_entity_poly.type
_entity_poly.pdbx_seq_one_letter_code
_entity_poly.pdbx_strand_id
1 'polypeptide(L)'
;MGRNKNSTGRANRGSLKGRLILVSSLFVVFGISLIGRLFFLQVTQHENLVSKSEKQYQRTINIHYGRGSIFDRNMNELTANIEVESVYATPQKIINKKKTAKILASVLNLNQASVYKKINSKRHFIWLKRKAPPIEIARLRKNLPSGVNFISEHKRFFPKRELASGVIGFTGIDNQGLAGIEHQYDN
;
A
#
# COMPACT_ATOMS: atom_id res chain seq x y z
N MET A 1 49.91 32.71 75.08
CA MET A 1 50.82 32.25 74.00
C MET A 1 50.07 31.20 73.17
N GLY A 2 50.09 31.26 71.84
CA GLY A 2 49.62 30.14 71.00
C GLY A 2 48.60 30.52 69.92
N ARG A 3 49.09 31.03 68.79
CA ARG A 3 48.38 31.13 67.51
C ARG A 3 47.91 29.75 67.05
N ASN A 4 46.74 29.65 66.40
CA ASN A 4 46.61 28.72 65.29
C ASN A 4 45.80 29.35 64.13
N LYS A 5 46.45 29.43 62.97
CA LYS A 5 45.92 30.01 61.73
C LYS A 5 45.25 28.89 60.94
N ASN A 6 43.93 28.97 60.77
CA ASN A 6 43.24 28.15 59.78
C ASN A 6 43.50 28.73 58.39
N SER A 7 44.51 28.21 57.69
CA SER A 7 44.72 28.45 56.27
C SER A 7 43.74 27.61 55.45
N THR A 8 42.60 28.18 55.10
CA THR A 8 41.67 27.59 54.14
C THR A 8 42.26 27.63 52.73
N GLY A 9 42.26 26.47 52.07
CA GLY A 9 42.86 26.27 50.76
C GLY A 9 42.28 27.22 49.71
N ARG A 10 43.15 28.04 49.12
CA ARG A 10 42.86 28.78 47.88
C ARG A 10 42.72 27.76 46.75
N ALA A 11 41.49 27.31 46.49
CA ALA A 11 41.18 26.54 45.30
C ALA A 11 41.60 27.34 44.05
N ASN A 12 42.42 26.70 43.22
CA ASN A 12 43.13 27.31 42.10
C ASN A 12 42.15 27.71 40.98
N ARG A 13 41.53 28.89 41.09
CA ARG A 13 40.50 29.43 40.17
C ARG A 13 40.94 29.47 38.70
N GLY A 14 42.24 29.53 38.42
CA GLY A 14 42.78 29.48 37.05
C GLY A 14 42.63 28.10 36.39
N SER A 15 42.79 27.02 37.16
CA SER A 15 42.65 25.64 36.65
C SER A 15 41.20 25.28 36.30
N LEU A 16 40.22 25.82 37.04
CA LEU A 16 38.80 25.62 36.79
C LEU A 16 38.34 26.35 35.51
N LYS A 17 38.81 27.59 35.28
CA LYS A 17 38.52 28.33 34.04
C LYS A 17 39.12 27.65 32.82
N GLY A 18 40.35 27.14 32.92
CA GLY A 18 41.00 26.39 31.83
C GLY A 18 40.25 25.10 31.46
N ARG A 19 39.81 24.33 32.47
CA ARG A 19 38.99 23.12 32.27
C ARG A 19 37.63 23.44 31.65
N LEU A 20 36.97 24.50 32.09
CA LEU A 20 35.70 24.96 31.52
C LEU A 20 35.82 25.37 30.05
N ILE A 21 36.88 26.09 29.69
CA ILE A 21 37.13 26.49 28.29
C ILE A 21 37.40 25.26 27.42
N LEU A 22 38.16 24.29 27.93
CA LEU A 22 38.48 23.05 27.20
C LEU A 22 37.21 22.21 26.95
N VAL A 23 36.38 22.03 27.97
CA VAL A 23 35.10 21.31 27.84
C VAL A 23 34.15 22.05 26.89
N SER A 24 34.04 23.37 27.00
CA SER A 24 33.21 24.19 26.10
C SER A 24 33.67 24.09 24.64
N SER A 25 34.99 24.17 24.40
CA SER A 25 35.59 23.97 23.08
C SER A 25 35.24 22.59 22.50
N LEU A 26 35.29 21.53 23.30
CA LEU A 26 34.95 20.19 22.87
C LEU A 26 33.47 20.08 22.44
N PHE A 27 32.56 20.69 23.20
CA PHE A 27 31.14 20.75 22.83
C PHE A 27 30.90 21.53 21.54
N VAL A 28 31.63 22.62 21.31
CA VAL A 28 31.53 23.41 20.07
C VAL A 28 32.00 22.59 18.87
N VAL A 29 33.16 21.91 18.98
CA VAL A 29 33.66 21.04 17.90
C VAL A 29 32.69 19.90 17.61
N PHE A 30 32.12 19.28 18.65
CA PHE A 30 31.10 18.25 18.50
C PHE A 30 29.85 18.78 17.79
N GLY A 31 29.38 19.97 18.18
CA GLY A 31 28.25 20.65 17.52
C GLY A 31 28.51 20.91 16.04
N ILE A 32 29.70 21.42 15.68
CA ILE A 32 30.11 21.64 14.29
C ILE A 32 30.13 20.33 13.51
N SER A 33 30.64 19.24 14.11
CA SER A 33 30.65 17.92 13.48
C SER A 33 29.24 17.41 13.17
N LEU A 34 28.27 17.61 14.06
CA LEU A 34 26.88 17.23 13.84
C LEU A 34 26.23 18.06 12.73
N ILE A 35 26.47 19.37 12.71
CA ILE A 35 25.98 20.27 11.65
C ILE A 35 26.55 19.87 10.29
N GLY A 36 27.86 19.60 10.22
CA GLY A 36 28.51 19.12 8.99
C GLY A 36 27.93 17.78 8.52
N ARG A 37 27.64 16.85 9.43
CA ARG A 37 26.99 15.57 9.10
C ARG A 37 25.56 15.76 8.60
N LEU A 38 24.80 16.66 9.21
CA LEU A 38 23.45 17.02 8.76
C LEU A 38 23.47 17.64 7.36
N PHE A 39 24.38 18.58 7.12
CA PHE A 39 24.55 19.21 5.80
C PHE A 39 24.92 18.17 4.73
N PHE A 40 25.83 17.25 5.04
CA PHE A 40 26.18 16.16 4.13
C PHE A 40 24.96 15.29 3.79
N LEU A 41 24.15 14.89 4.78
CA LEU A 41 22.94 14.10 4.55
C LEU A 41 21.88 14.89 3.75
N GLN A 42 21.70 16.18 4.06
CA GLN A 42 20.69 17.02 3.44
C GLN A 42 21.05 17.49 2.03
N VAL A 43 22.34 17.59 1.67
CA VAL A 43 22.77 18.06 0.34
C VAL A 43 23.11 16.89 -0.57
N THR A 44 23.86 15.89 -0.10
CA THR A 44 24.31 14.78 -0.96
C THR A 44 23.30 13.65 -1.06
N GLN A 45 22.49 13.41 -0.01
CA GLN A 45 21.51 12.32 0.02
C GLN A 45 20.07 12.81 -0.12
N HIS A 46 19.86 14.10 -0.37
CA HIS A 46 18.53 14.70 -0.52
C HIS A 46 17.66 13.92 -1.50
N GLU A 47 18.15 13.75 -2.72
CA GLU A 47 17.41 13.13 -3.81
C GLU A 47 17.10 11.65 -3.52
N ASN A 48 18.01 10.94 -2.84
CA ASN A 48 17.81 9.54 -2.48
C ASN A 48 16.81 9.37 -1.33
N LEU A 49 16.82 10.28 -0.35
CA LEU A 49 15.90 10.26 0.80
C LEU A 49 14.50 10.75 0.40
N VAL A 50 14.42 11.78 -0.46
CA VAL A 50 13.16 12.28 -1.02
C VAL A 50 12.54 11.26 -1.97
N SER A 51 13.29 10.64 -2.88
CA SER A 51 12.73 9.59 -3.76
C SER A 51 12.28 8.35 -2.98
N LYS A 52 12.94 8.01 -1.86
CA LYS A 52 12.48 6.94 -0.95
C LYS A 52 11.22 7.34 -0.20
N SER A 53 11.11 8.59 0.26
CA SER A 53 9.90 9.08 0.92
C SER A 53 8.73 9.15 -0.06
N GLU A 54 8.91 9.67 -1.26
CA GLU A 54 7.90 9.71 -2.31
C GLU A 54 7.38 8.31 -2.65
N LYS A 55 8.25 7.32 -2.82
CA LYS A 55 7.83 5.92 -3.03
C LYS A 55 7.04 5.32 -1.87
N GLN A 56 7.24 5.81 -0.65
CA GLN A 56 6.56 5.33 0.54
C GLN A 56 5.22 6.05 0.79
N TYR A 57 5.10 7.32 0.40
CA TYR A 57 3.89 8.14 0.58
C TYR A 57 2.96 8.14 -0.64
N GLN A 58 3.50 8.15 -1.86
CA GLN A 58 2.73 8.11 -3.09
C GLN A 58 2.45 6.66 -3.48
N ARG A 59 1.50 6.04 -2.80
CA ARG A 59 0.90 4.82 -3.32
C ARG A 59 -0.12 5.20 -4.37
N THR A 60 0.24 5.12 -5.65
CA THR A 60 -0.70 5.28 -6.75
C THR A 60 -1.76 4.19 -6.65
N ILE A 61 -2.96 4.55 -6.20
CA ILE A 61 -4.14 3.70 -6.29
C ILE A 61 -4.71 3.98 -7.67
N ASN A 62 -4.54 3.03 -8.59
CA ASN A 62 -5.07 3.19 -9.93
C ASN A 62 -6.60 3.03 -9.85
N ILE A 63 -7.33 4.16 -9.88
CA ILE A 63 -8.79 4.16 -9.91
C ILE A 63 -9.17 3.73 -11.32
N HIS A 64 -9.74 2.52 -11.45
CA HIS A 64 -10.22 2.05 -12.73
C HIS A 64 -11.56 2.73 -12.97
N TYR A 65 -11.59 3.75 -13.83
CA TYR A 65 -12.83 4.35 -14.27
C TYR A 65 -13.61 3.38 -15.16
N GLY A 66 -14.94 3.47 -15.10
CA GLY A 66 -15.80 2.69 -15.98
C GLY A 66 -15.60 3.04 -17.46
N ARG A 67 -15.77 2.05 -18.36
CA ARG A 67 -15.83 2.28 -19.81
C ARG A 67 -17.21 2.82 -20.20
N GLY A 68 -17.26 3.70 -21.21
CA GLY A 68 -18.51 4.18 -21.79
C GLY A 68 -19.35 3.07 -22.44
N SER A 69 -20.67 3.20 -22.44
CA SER A 69 -21.56 2.26 -23.12
C SER A 69 -21.52 2.47 -24.63
N ILE A 70 -21.48 1.37 -25.38
CA ILE A 70 -21.58 1.33 -26.83
C ILE A 70 -23.04 1.05 -27.20
N PHE A 71 -23.58 1.83 -28.13
CA PHE A 71 -24.95 1.73 -28.61
C PHE A 71 -24.99 1.42 -30.10
N ASP A 72 -26.07 0.81 -30.57
CA ASP A 72 -26.37 0.72 -31.99
C ASP A 72 -26.95 2.04 -32.53
N ARG A 73 -27.23 2.08 -33.84
CA ARG A 73 -27.83 3.25 -34.51
C ARG A 73 -29.21 3.65 -33.97
N ASN A 74 -29.87 2.75 -33.25
CA ASN A 74 -31.21 2.91 -32.68
C ASN A 74 -31.14 3.18 -31.15
N MET A 75 -29.95 3.48 -30.60
CA MET A 75 -29.71 3.70 -29.17
C MET A 75 -29.95 2.46 -28.29
N ASN A 76 -29.95 1.26 -28.86
CA ASN A 76 -29.96 0.04 -28.07
C ASN A 76 -28.57 -0.22 -27.49
N GLU A 77 -28.50 -0.43 -26.18
CA GLU A 77 -27.23 -0.71 -25.50
C GLU A 77 -26.67 -2.08 -25.91
N LEU A 78 -25.46 -2.06 -26.48
CA LEU A 78 -24.73 -3.25 -26.89
C LEU A 78 -23.74 -3.71 -25.83
N THR A 79 -23.26 -2.77 -25.00
CA THR A 79 -22.35 -3.03 -23.89
C THR A 79 -22.69 -2.14 -22.70
N ALA A 80 -22.71 -2.72 -21.51
CA ALA A 80 -22.93 -2.00 -20.26
C ALA A 80 -21.72 -2.19 -19.33
N ASN A 81 -21.48 -1.21 -18.46
CA ASN A 81 -20.50 -1.34 -17.38
C ASN A 81 -21.23 -1.60 -16.06
N ILE A 82 -21.01 -2.76 -15.46
CA ILE A 82 -21.63 -3.13 -14.18
C ILE A 82 -20.60 -3.08 -13.06
N GLU A 83 -21.01 -2.56 -11.91
CA GLU A 83 -20.20 -2.57 -10.69
C GLU A 83 -20.28 -3.95 -10.03
N VAL A 84 -19.12 -4.54 -9.73
CA VAL A 84 -18.98 -5.85 -9.10
C VAL A 84 -17.90 -5.81 -8.03
N GLU A 85 -18.06 -6.58 -6.96
CA GLU A 85 -17.06 -6.65 -5.91
C GLU A 85 -16.03 -7.77 -6.16
N SER A 86 -14.77 -7.46 -5.88
CA SER A 86 -13.66 -8.40 -5.85
C SER A 86 -13.19 -8.64 -4.43
N VAL A 87 -12.78 -9.88 -4.16
CA VAL A 87 -12.34 -10.31 -2.84
C VAL A 87 -10.81 -10.36 -2.79
N TYR A 88 -10.25 -9.66 -1.81
CA TYR A 88 -8.82 -9.71 -1.51
C TYR A 88 -8.57 -10.03 -0.04
N ALA A 89 -7.35 -10.46 0.24
CA ALA A 89 -6.89 -10.73 1.59
C ALA A 89 -5.59 -9.97 1.91
N THR A 90 -5.47 -9.57 3.17
CA THR A 90 -4.25 -9.09 3.81
C THR A 90 -3.77 -10.16 4.79
N PRO A 91 -2.86 -11.06 4.38
CA PRO A 91 -2.32 -12.15 5.19
C PRO A 91 -1.94 -11.79 6.63
N GLN A 92 -1.33 -10.62 6.83
CA GLN A 92 -0.86 -10.15 8.13
C GLN A 92 -1.99 -9.85 9.12
N LYS A 93 -3.21 -9.59 8.63
CA LYS A 93 -4.39 -9.34 9.46
C LYS A 93 -5.20 -10.62 9.74
N ILE A 94 -4.82 -11.76 9.17
CA ILE A 94 -5.54 -13.03 9.33
C ILE A 94 -5.03 -13.75 10.58
N ILE A 95 -5.90 -13.93 11.57
CA ILE A 95 -5.59 -14.60 12.83
C ILE A 95 -5.38 -16.12 12.62
N ASN A 96 -6.38 -16.82 12.09
CA ASN A 96 -6.32 -18.26 11.87
C ASN A 96 -6.39 -18.60 10.38
N LYS A 97 -5.21 -18.73 9.75
CA LYS A 97 -5.10 -19.01 8.31
C LYS A 97 -5.78 -20.32 7.90
N LYS A 98 -5.68 -21.39 8.69
CA LYS A 98 -6.30 -22.69 8.35
C LYS A 98 -7.83 -22.60 8.31
N LYS A 99 -8.43 -21.99 9.34
CA LYS A 99 -9.88 -21.78 9.41
C LYS A 99 -10.37 -20.84 8.32
N THR A 100 -9.67 -19.72 8.12
CA THR A 100 -10.01 -18.74 7.07
C THR A 100 -9.94 -19.36 5.68
N ALA A 101 -8.93 -20.19 5.37
CA ALA A 101 -8.86 -20.88 4.09
C ALA A 101 -10.06 -21.81 3.84
N LYS A 102 -10.52 -22.54 4.87
CA LYS A 102 -11.68 -23.44 4.77
C LYS A 102 -12.97 -22.65 4.46
N ILE A 103 -13.21 -21.55 5.16
CA ILE A 103 -14.38 -20.69 4.95
C ILE A 103 -14.34 -20.05 3.55
N LEU A 104 -13.18 -19.51 3.16
CA LEU A 104 -13.04 -18.87 1.84
C LEU A 104 -13.20 -19.87 0.70
N ALA A 105 -12.66 -21.08 0.85
CA ALA A 105 -12.80 -22.15 -0.12
C ALA A 105 -14.27 -22.53 -0.34
N SER A 106 -15.03 -22.71 0.74
CA SER A 106 -16.45 -23.10 0.64
C SER A 106 -17.33 -21.99 0.08
N VAL A 107 -17.09 -20.73 0.46
CA VAL A 107 -17.93 -19.60 0.04
C VAL A 107 -17.62 -19.15 -1.39
N LEU A 108 -16.35 -19.07 -1.77
CA LEU A 108 -15.91 -18.56 -3.07
C LEU A 108 -15.72 -19.67 -4.11
N ASN A 109 -16.04 -20.91 -3.76
CA ASN A 109 -15.84 -22.11 -4.58
C ASN A 109 -14.39 -22.22 -5.10
N LEU A 110 -13.43 -22.10 -4.17
CA LEU A 110 -12.00 -22.15 -4.46
C LEU A 110 -11.37 -23.38 -3.81
N ASN A 111 -10.24 -23.84 -4.36
CA ASN A 111 -9.46 -24.90 -3.72
C ASN A 111 -8.85 -24.41 -2.40
N GLN A 112 -9.17 -25.09 -1.29
CA GLN A 112 -8.65 -24.74 0.04
C GLN A 112 -7.12 -24.72 0.12
N ALA A 113 -6.43 -25.68 -0.52
CA ALA A 113 -4.98 -25.75 -0.49
C ALA A 113 -4.34 -24.54 -1.20
N SER A 114 -4.91 -24.10 -2.32
CA SER A 114 -4.41 -22.94 -3.06
C SER A 114 -4.66 -21.65 -2.29
N VAL A 115 -5.84 -21.50 -1.68
CA VAL A 115 -6.17 -20.37 -0.81
C VAL A 115 -5.23 -20.31 0.39
N TYR A 116 -5.00 -21.44 1.06
CA TYR A 116 -4.08 -21.52 2.20
C TYR A 116 -2.66 -21.12 1.81
N LYS A 117 -2.14 -21.62 0.68
CA LYS A 117 -0.82 -21.25 0.16
C LYS A 117 -0.72 -19.74 -0.10
N LYS A 118 -1.77 -19.15 -0.68
CA LYS A 118 -1.85 -17.70 -0.93
C LYS A 118 -1.79 -16.91 0.38
N ILE A 119 -2.72 -17.16 1.31
CA ILE A 119 -2.81 -16.41 2.58
C ILE A 119 -1.63 -16.70 3.53
N ASN A 120 -0.86 -17.76 3.30
CA ASN A 120 0.34 -18.03 4.08
C ASN A 120 1.57 -17.21 3.63
N SER A 121 1.48 -16.48 2.53
CA SER A 121 2.58 -15.62 2.07
C SER A 121 2.77 -14.37 2.96
N LYS A 122 3.95 -13.73 2.84
CA LYS A 122 4.30 -12.48 3.55
C LYS A 122 3.76 -11.21 2.88
N ARG A 123 2.91 -11.34 1.85
CA ARG A 123 2.39 -10.19 1.08
C ARG A 123 1.36 -9.41 1.89
N HIS A 124 1.25 -8.10 1.65
CA HIS A 124 0.22 -7.26 2.27
C HIS A 124 -1.14 -7.31 1.55
N PHE A 125 -1.13 -7.73 0.28
CA PHE A 125 -2.31 -7.77 -0.58
C PHE A 125 -2.28 -8.99 -1.49
N ILE A 126 -3.40 -9.70 -1.56
CA ILE A 126 -3.57 -10.89 -2.39
C ILE A 126 -4.99 -10.94 -2.93
N TRP A 127 -5.12 -11.06 -4.26
CA TRP A 127 -6.38 -11.41 -4.90
C TRP A 127 -6.78 -12.86 -4.58
N LEU A 128 -7.95 -13.01 -3.95
CA LEU A 128 -8.59 -14.30 -3.73
C LEU A 128 -9.45 -14.67 -4.93
N LYS A 129 -10.36 -13.77 -5.30
CA LYS A 129 -11.25 -13.91 -6.45
C LYS A 129 -11.63 -12.52 -6.98
N ARG A 130 -11.46 -12.29 -8.27
CA ARG A 130 -11.82 -11.02 -8.91
C ARG A 130 -13.19 -11.11 -9.58
N LYS A 131 -13.92 -9.99 -9.59
CA LYS A 131 -15.24 -9.81 -10.19
C LYS A 131 -16.20 -10.93 -9.77
N ALA A 132 -16.28 -11.17 -8.46
CA ALA A 132 -16.96 -12.33 -7.91
C ALA A 132 -18.49 -12.16 -8.03
N PRO A 133 -19.25 -13.27 -8.16
CA PRO A 133 -20.70 -13.21 -8.22
C PRO A 133 -21.31 -12.56 -6.96
N PRO A 134 -22.34 -11.69 -7.08
CA PRO A 134 -22.97 -11.03 -5.94
C PRO A 134 -23.46 -11.99 -4.85
N ILE A 135 -23.90 -13.19 -5.24
CA ILE A 135 -24.34 -14.26 -4.33
C ILE A 135 -23.20 -14.76 -3.43
N GLU A 136 -21.99 -14.92 -3.97
CA GLU A 136 -20.83 -15.35 -3.19
C GLU A 136 -20.39 -14.26 -2.22
N ILE A 137 -20.39 -13.01 -2.69
CA ILE A 137 -20.09 -11.83 -1.88
C ILE A 137 -21.06 -11.70 -0.72
N ALA A 138 -22.37 -11.80 -0.98
CA ALA A 138 -23.41 -11.74 0.05
C ALA A 138 -23.23 -12.84 1.10
N ARG A 139 -22.86 -14.07 0.68
CA ARG A 139 -22.55 -15.18 1.59
C ARG A 139 -21.30 -14.90 2.42
N LEU A 140 -20.25 -14.34 1.81
CA LEU A 140 -18.99 -14.05 2.50
C LEU A 140 -19.16 -12.91 3.52
N ARG A 141 -19.96 -11.90 3.18
CA ARG A 141 -20.23 -10.74 4.04
C ARG A 141 -20.92 -11.14 5.36
N LYS A 142 -21.73 -12.21 5.36
CA LYS A 142 -22.36 -12.75 6.58
C LYS A 142 -21.35 -13.26 7.60
N ASN A 143 -20.24 -13.83 7.15
CA ASN A 143 -19.23 -14.45 8.00
C ASN A 143 -17.82 -14.03 7.55
N LEU A 144 -17.55 -12.72 7.54
CA LEU A 144 -16.32 -12.16 6.99
C LEU A 144 -15.12 -12.47 7.91
N PRO A 145 -14.12 -13.26 7.45
CA PRO A 145 -12.93 -13.52 8.25
C PRO A 145 -12.06 -12.26 8.38
N SER A 146 -11.40 -12.07 9.52
CA SER A 146 -10.46 -10.96 9.70
C SER A 146 -9.35 -10.99 8.63
N GLY A 147 -9.05 -9.82 8.07
CA GLY A 147 -8.07 -9.65 7.01
C GLY A 147 -8.59 -9.92 5.58
N VAL A 148 -9.87 -10.24 5.41
CA VAL A 148 -10.52 -10.36 4.09
C VAL A 148 -11.40 -9.14 3.87
N ASN A 149 -11.31 -8.53 2.69
CA ASN A 149 -12.05 -7.32 2.35
C ASN A 149 -12.46 -7.33 0.88
N PHE A 150 -13.28 -6.33 0.51
CA PHE A 150 -13.81 -6.16 -0.83
C PHE A 150 -13.28 -4.88 -1.48
N ILE A 151 -13.06 -4.92 -2.78
CA ILE A 151 -12.81 -3.75 -3.63
C ILE A 151 -13.86 -3.74 -4.72
N SER A 152 -14.50 -2.60 -4.93
CA SER A 152 -15.41 -2.41 -6.05
C SER A 152 -14.63 -2.29 -7.35
N GLU A 153 -15.05 -3.05 -8.36
CA GLU A 153 -14.45 -3.09 -9.68
C GLU A 153 -15.52 -3.03 -10.77
N HIS A 154 -15.15 -2.50 -11.92
CA HIS A 154 -16.03 -2.44 -13.08
C HIS A 154 -15.86 -3.67 -13.97
N LYS A 155 -16.98 -4.30 -14.36
CA LYS A 155 -17.02 -5.44 -15.27
C LYS A 155 -17.85 -5.10 -16.50
N ARG A 156 -17.29 -5.37 -17.67
CA ARG A 156 -18.01 -5.27 -18.95
C ARG A 156 -19.08 -6.36 -19.06
N PHE A 157 -20.30 -5.95 -19.39
CA PHE A 157 -21.45 -6.82 -19.64
C PHE A 157 -21.95 -6.62 -21.08
N PHE A 158 -22.27 -7.71 -21.76
CA PHE A 158 -22.72 -7.72 -23.15
C PHE A 158 -24.15 -8.26 -23.23
N PRO A 159 -25.20 -7.40 -23.15
CA PRO A 159 -26.60 -7.84 -23.12
C PRO A 159 -27.00 -8.72 -24.30
N LYS A 160 -26.47 -8.41 -25.50
CA LYS A 160 -26.79 -9.11 -26.75
C LYS A 160 -25.82 -10.26 -27.10
N ARG A 161 -24.90 -10.59 -26.18
CA ARG A 161 -23.92 -11.69 -26.28
C ARG A 161 -23.31 -11.83 -27.68
N GLU A 162 -23.71 -12.86 -28.42
CA GLU A 162 -23.08 -13.29 -29.67
C GLU A 162 -23.35 -12.34 -30.84
N LEU A 163 -24.50 -11.66 -30.84
CA LEU A 163 -25.07 -10.96 -32.00
C LEU A 163 -24.13 -9.92 -32.62
N ALA A 164 -23.32 -9.25 -31.78
CA ALA A 164 -22.32 -8.29 -32.21
C ALA A 164 -20.93 -8.54 -31.60
N SER A 165 -20.71 -9.70 -30.97
CA SER A 165 -19.46 -10.02 -30.27
C SER A 165 -18.22 -9.98 -31.17
N GLY A 166 -18.33 -10.39 -32.43
CA GLY A 166 -17.23 -10.38 -33.38
C GLY A 166 -16.76 -8.97 -33.79
N VAL A 167 -17.69 -7.99 -33.80
CA VAL A 167 -17.39 -6.60 -34.17
C VAL A 167 -17.02 -5.78 -32.93
N ILE A 168 -17.80 -5.90 -31.85
CA ILE A 168 -17.56 -5.19 -30.60
C ILE A 168 -16.27 -5.70 -29.94
N GLY A 169 -16.04 -7.01 -29.96
CA GLY A 169 -14.94 -7.66 -29.27
C GLY A 169 -15.24 -7.91 -27.79
N PHE A 170 -14.17 -8.03 -27.00
CA PHE A 170 -14.25 -8.35 -25.57
C PHE A 170 -13.16 -7.63 -24.77
N THR A 171 -13.36 -7.58 -23.46
CA THR A 171 -12.44 -6.95 -22.52
C THR A 171 -11.75 -7.96 -21.62
N GLY A 172 -10.53 -7.63 -21.18
CA GLY A 172 -9.80 -8.39 -20.17
C GLY A 172 -10.33 -8.21 -18.74
N ILE A 173 -9.64 -8.83 -17.79
CA ILE A 173 -10.01 -8.78 -16.37
C ILE A 173 -9.83 -7.37 -15.78
N ASP A 174 -8.91 -6.58 -16.31
CA ASP A 174 -8.67 -5.18 -15.92
C ASP A 174 -9.49 -4.18 -16.76
N ASN A 175 -10.48 -4.69 -17.50
CA ASN A 175 -11.34 -3.90 -18.37
C ASN A 175 -10.61 -3.28 -19.57
N GLN A 176 -9.42 -3.77 -19.92
CA GLN A 176 -8.72 -3.40 -21.16
C GLN A 176 -9.42 -4.01 -22.38
N GLY A 177 -9.51 -3.28 -23.48
CA GLY A 177 -10.06 -3.78 -24.73
C GLY A 177 -9.07 -4.76 -25.37
N LEU A 178 -9.51 -5.98 -25.67
CA LEU A 178 -8.61 -7.01 -26.23
C LEU A 178 -8.90 -7.33 -27.70
N ALA A 179 -10.10 -7.01 -28.18
CA ALA A 179 -10.49 -7.22 -29.57
C ALA A 179 -11.55 -6.19 -30.01
N GLY A 180 -11.77 -6.12 -31.32
CA GLY A 180 -12.86 -5.35 -31.93
C GLY A 180 -12.82 -3.86 -31.61
N ILE A 181 -14.01 -3.25 -31.60
CA ILE A 181 -14.22 -1.84 -31.22
C ILE A 181 -13.67 -1.56 -29.82
N GLU A 182 -13.81 -2.50 -28.88
CA GLU A 182 -13.29 -2.34 -27.51
C GLU A 182 -11.78 -2.09 -27.50
N HIS A 183 -11.00 -2.78 -28.33
CA HIS A 183 -9.55 -2.58 -28.46
C HIS A 183 -9.20 -1.34 -29.29
N GLN A 184 -9.95 -1.07 -30.38
CA GLN A 184 -9.69 0.08 -31.24
C GLN A 184 -9.82 1.42 -30.50
N TYR A 185 -10.73 1.50 -29.53
CA TYR A 185 -10.94 2.68 -28.70
C TYR A 185 -10.33 2.55 -27.29
N ASP A 186 -9.38 1.63 -27.10
CA ASP A 186 -8.59 1.52 -25.87
C ASP A 186 -7.36 2.43 -25.95
N ASN A 187 -7.47 3.66 -25.42
CA ASN A 187 -6.38 4.65 -25.36
C ASN A 187 -6.04 5.00 -23.92
#